data_AF-A0A6V7K3R1-F1
#
_entry.id   AF-A0A6V7K3R1-F1
#
_cell.length_a   1.000
_cell.length_b   1.000
_cell.length_c   1.000
_cell.angle_alpha   90.00
_cell.angle_beta   90.00
_cell.angle_gamma   90.00
#
_symmetry.space_group_name_H-M   'P 1'
#
loop_
_entity.id
_entity.type
_entity.pdbx_description
1 polymer ?
#
loop_
_entity_poly.entity_id
_entity_poly.type
_entity_poly.pdbx_seq_one_letter_code
_entity_poly.pdbx_strand_id
1 'polypeptide(L)' 'ETLYHYPFSEVISTRKVKSEEGTLYLDMKCGNLMQQHITRLQTEQAHEISRLIRQYITMEQRTIKNQSNSMAYGMR' A
#
# COMPACT_ATOMS: atom_id res chain seq x y z
N GLU A 1 -11.74 10.82 14.14
CA GLU A 1 -11.01 9.68 14.72
C GLU A 1 -10.54 8.75 13.61
N THR A 2 -9.39 8.09 13.76
CA THR A 2 -8.84 7.14 12.78
C THR A 2 -9.10 5.72 13.27
N LEU A 3 -9.88 4.93 12.52
CA LEU A 3 -10.27 3.57 12.90
C LEU A 3 -9.18 2.53 12.64
N TYR A 4 -8.48 2.66 11.51
CA TYR A 4 -7.41 1.76 11.10
C TYR A 4 -6.27 2.56 10.47
N HIS A 5 -5.04 2.15 10.76
CA HIS A 5 -3.84 2.71 10.17
C HIS A 5 -2.88 1.56 9.83
N TYR A 6 -2.45 1.50 8.58
CA TYR A 6 -1.44 0.53 8.12
C TYR A 6 -0.28 1.30 7.47
N PRO A 7 0.98 1.05 7.89
CA PRO A 7 2.13 1.59 7.18
C PRO A 7 2.23 1.01 5.76
N PHE A 8 2.89 1.71 4.85
CA PHE A 8 3.01 1.26 3.45
C PHE A 8 3.77 -0.07 3.32
N SER A 9 4.70 -0.34 4.23
CA SER A 9 5.40 -1.62 4.35
C SER A 9 4.48 -2.82 4.62
N GLU A 10 3.30 -2.59 5.18
CA GLU A 10 2.31 -3.64 5.47
C GLU A 10 1.23 -3.77 4.39
N VAL A 11 1.28 -2.96 3.33
CA VAL A 11 0.39 -3.15 2.18
C VAL A 11 0.90 -4.32 1.34
N ILE A 12 0.19 -5.44 1.38
CA ILE A 12 0.54 -6.65 0.63
C ILE A 12 0.11 -6.52 -0.83
N SER A 13 -1.14 -6.11 -1.07
CA SER A 13 -1.64 -5.89 -2.43
C SER A 13 -2.88 -5.00 -2.49
N THR A 14 -3.09 -4.44 -3.69
CA THR A 14 -4.32 -3.74 -4.05
C THR A 14 -4.89 -4.36 -5.33
N ARG A 15 -6.21 -4.55 -5.41
CA ARG A 15 -6.89 -5.05 -6.61
C ARG A 15 -8.08 -4.15 -6.93
N LYS A 16 -8.11 -3.67 -8.17
CA LYS A 16 -9.25 -2.92 -8.72
C LYS A 16 -10.24 -3.92 -9.28
N VAL A 17 -11.52 -3.77 -8.94
CA VAL A 17 -12.60 -4.65 -9.39
C VAL A 17 -13.72 -3.80 -9.93
N LYS A 18 -14.34 -4.22 -11.02
CA LYS A 18 -15.55 -3.64 -11.57
C LYS A 18 -16.66 -4.70 -11.50
N SER A 19 -17.79 -4.38 -10.88
CA SER A 19 -18.94 -5.29 -10.88
C SER A 19 -19.61 -5.34 -12.24
N GLU A 20 -20.52 -6.29 -12.41
CA GLU A 20 -21.34 -6.43 -13.62
C GLU A 20 -22.18 -5.18 -13.89
N GLU A 21 -22.71 -4.57 -12.82
CA GLU A 21 -23.46 -3.30 -12.85
C GLU A 21 -22.58 -2.07 -13.10
N GLY A 22 -21.26 -2.26 -13.19
CA GLY A 22 -20.29 -1.21 -13.50
C GLY A 22 -19.74 -0.46 -12.29
N THR A 23 -20.19 -0.80 -11.06
CA THR A 23 -19.67 -0.20 -9.82
C THR A 23 -18.21 -0.55 -9.62
N LEU A 24 -17.39 0.44 -9.27
CA LEU A 24 -15.96 0.26 -9.02
C LEU A 24 -15.66 0.00 -7.54
N TYR A 25 -14.72 -0.93 -7.33
CA TYR A 25 -14.22 -1.31 -6.02
C TYR A 25 -12.70 -1.36 -5.99
N LEU A 26 -12.15 -1.06 -4.82
CA LEU A 26 -10.76 -1.29 -4.47
C LEU A 26 -10.69 -2.30 -3.31
N ASP A 27 -10.13 -3.47 -3.59
CA ASP A 27 -9.77 -4.44 -2.56
C ASP A 27 -8.34 -4.13 -2.08
N MET A 28 -8.17 -3.99 -0.77
CA MET A 28 -6.88 -3.79 -0.13
C MET A 28 -6.59 -4.95 0.80
N LYS A 29 -5.39 -5.50 0.68
CA LYS A 29 -4.86 -6.52 1.58
C LYS A 29 -3.66 -5.95 2.34
N CYS A 30 -3.81 -5.83 3.65
CA CYS A 30 -2.82 -5.23 4.54
C CYS A 30 -2.47 -6.17 5.71
N GLY A 31 -1.30 -6.00 6.30
CA GLY A 31 -0.83 -6.72 7.48
C GLY A 31 0.40 -7.58 7.22
N ASN A 32 0.69 -8.50 8.14
CA ASN A 32 1.87 -9.37 8.10
C ASN A 32 1.49 -10.84 7.79
N LEU A 33 2.44 -11.77 7.92
CA LEU A 33 2.19 -13.19 7.64
C LEU A 33 1.14 -13.81 8.58
N MET A 34 1.07 -13.35 9.83
CA MET A 34 0.22 -13.94 10.87
C MET A 34 -1.16 -13.27 10.95
N GLN A 35 -1.26 -11.99 10.59
CA GLN A 35 -2.52 -11.24 10.63
C GLN A 35 -2.68 -10.39 9.36
N GLN A 36 -3.66 -10.75 8.54
CA GLN A 36 -3.98 -10.06 7.29
C GLN A 36 -5.43 -9.58 7.31
N HIS A 37 -5.63 -8.34 6.92
CA HIS A 37 -6.94 -7.70 6.82
C HIS A 37 -7.24 -7.42 5.36
N ILE A 38 -8.41 -7.86 4.90
CA ILE A 38 -8.92 -7.59 3.55
C ILE A 38 -10.11 -6.66 3.68
N THR A 39 -10.03 -5.49 3.05
CA THR A 39 -11.12 -4.51 3.00
C THR A 39 -11.50 -4.23 1.56
N ARG A 40 -12.80 -4.13 1.30
CA ARG A 40 -13.36 -3.70 0.01
C ARG A 40 -13.93 -2.30 0.16
N LEU A 41 -13.49 -1.39 -0.70
CA LEU A 41 -13.95 -0.01 -0.76
C LEU A 41 -14.69 0.21 -2.06
N GLN A 42 -15.98 0.58 -2.01
CA GLN A 42 -16.70 1.05 -3.19
C GLN A 42 -16.26 2.48 -3.49
N THR A 43 -15.71 2.73 -4.69
CA THR A 43 -15.22 4.06 -5.08
C THR A 43 -14.94 4.13 -6.58
N GLU A 44 -15.34 5.23 -7.21
CA GLU A 44 -15.00 5.54 -8.60
C GLU A 44 -13.50 5.86 -8.78
N GLN A 45 -12.80 6.19 -7.69
CA GLN A 45 -11.37 6.55 -7.69
C GLN A 45 -10.46 5.36 -7.40
N ALA A 46 -10.92 4.13 -7.60
CA ALA A 46 -10.15 2.91 -7.30
C ALA A 46 -8.80 2.88 -8.03
N HIS A 47 -8.74 3.40 -9.26
CA HIS A 47 -7.49 3.52 -10.01
C HIS A 47 -6.51 4.48 -9.34
N GLU A 48 -6.99 5.67 -8.98
CA GLU A 48 -6.14 6.77 -8.53
C GLU A 48 -5.57 6.46 -7.15
N ILE A 49 -6.40 5.90 -6.27
CA ILE A 49 -5.98 5.47 -4.92
C ILE A 49 -4.93 4.36 -5.01
N SER A 50 -5.16 3.33 -5.84
CA SER A 50 -4.17 2.26 -6.06
C SER A 50 -2.85 2.80 -6.62
N ARG A 51 -2.91 3.77 -7.54
CA ARG A 51 -1.72 4.44 -8.10
C ARG A 51 -0.95 5.20 -7.02
N LEU A 52 -1.64 5.95 -6.17
CA LEU A 52 -1.03 6.71 -5.07
C LEU A 52 -0.35 5.77 -4.06
N ILE A 53 -1.03 4.71 -3.62
CA ILE A 53 -0.46 3.70 -2.71
C ILE A 53 0.86 3.15 -3.28
N ARG A 54 0.87 2.77 -4.56
CA ARG A 54 2.08 2.26 -5.22
C ARG A 54 3.21 3.30 -5.25
N GLN A 55 2.89 4.56 -5.51
CA GLN A 55 3.88 5.64 -5.51
C GLN A 55 4.51 5.82 -4.13
N TYR A 56 3.69 5.82 -3.07
CA TYR A 56 4.20 5.93 -1.70
C TYR A 56 5.03 4.75 -1.26
N ILE A 57 4.62 3.50 -1.57
CA ILE A 57 5.45 2.31 -1.35
C ILE A 57 6.82 2.47 -2.05
N THR A 58 6.81 2.95 -3.30
CA THR A 58 8.05 3.16 -4.07
C THR A 58 8.93 4.23 -3.44
N MET A 59 8.34 5.33 -2.93
CA MET A 59 9.08 6.40 -2.26
C MET A 59 9.68 5.93 -0.93
N GLU A 60 8.93 5.17 -0.14
CA GLU A 60 9.39 4.60 1.12
C GLU A 60 10.57 3.64 0.91
N GLN A 61 10.46 2.73 -0.07
CA GLN A 61 11.54 1.80 -0.43
C GLN A 61 12.82 2.52 -0.87
N ARG A 62 12.72 3.62 -1.61
CA ARG A 62 13.90 4.45 -1.97
C ARG A 62 14.53 5.09 -0.75
N THR A 63 13.72 5.56 0.19
CA THR A 63 14.20 6.19 1.43
C THR A 63 14.94 5.18 2.31
N ILE A 64 14.38 3.99 2.49
CA ILE A 64 15.02 2.88 3.24
C ILE A 64 16.33 2.49 2.58
N LYS A 65 16.36 2.34 1.24
CA LYS A 65 17.57 2.00 0.49
C LYS A 65 18.66 3.06 0.63
N ASN A 66 18.29 4.34 0.63
CA ASN A 66 19.24 5.43 0.81
C ASN A 66 19.83 5.44 2.24
N GLN A 67 19.00 5.17 3.25
CA GLN A 67 19.45 5.03 4.63
C GLN A 67 20.41 3.84 4.81
N SER A 68 20.07 2.67 4.26
CA SER A 68 20.94 1.50 4.33
C SER A 68 22.30 1.74 3.66
N ASN A 69 22.32 2.47 2.53
CA ASN A 69 23.56 2.85 1.89
C ASN A 69 24.40 3.79 2.78
N SER A 70 23.79 4.81 3.40
CA SER A 70 24.53 5.75 4.25
C SER A 70 25.18 5.09 5.48
N MET A 71 24.54 4.08 6.07
CA MET A 71 25.14 3.30 7.17
C MET A 71 26.32 2.43 6.71
N ALA A 72 26.27 1.89 5.50
CA ALA A 72 27.37 1.08 4.95
C ALA A 72 28.63 1.91 4.66
N TYR A 73 28.50 3.19 4.32
CA TYR A 73 29.63 4.08 4.07
C TYR A 73 30.24 4.72 5.33
N GLY A 74 29.54 4.71 6.47
CA GLY A 74 30.04 5.26 7.74
C GLY A 74 30.89 4.31 8.60
N MET A 75 31.05 3.05 8.17
CA MET A 75 31.84 2.01 8.85
C MET A 75 33.18 1.73 8.16
N ARG A 76 33.65 2.65 7.28
CA ARG A 76 34.94 2.57 6.60
C ARG A 76 35.86 3.69 7.02
#